data_AF-A0A329IRD2-F1
#
_entry.id   AF-A0A329IRD2-F1
#
_cell.length_a   1.000
_cell.length_b   1.000
_cell.length_c   1.000
_cell.angle_alpha   90.00
_cell.angle_beta   90.00
_cell.angle_gamma   90.00
#
_symmetry.space_group_name_H-M   'P 1'
#
loop_
_entity.id
_entity.type
_entity.pdbx_description
1 polymer ?
#
loop_
_entity_poly.entity_id
_entity_poly.type
_entity_poly.pdbx_seq_one_letter_code
_entity_poly.pdbx_strand_id
1 'polypeptide(L)'
;MKRIFIPLLLFLILGACTRTEAPEVAPTVQARQATLATVADRLIARYNSAVTSCAGGTPAFNCSGVLIRRVNYDPNSDFWGYSADEARVGSATFSYIRNGLNSSSDDITSGYVLMDPDSAKAAGKLVLKARCIFPFMADAQSNSRAMHGCGFANRPDPTPLPDDLSNCATLAVPAVTPPAWIKNFNEHGSSRINQCSLSTMVAAQFATSLTVRASYPDLTNLYGNEVLFEPWETQAPANLPIEAIFYNASKEGSLVNAQALKHAYRTKTDIELPIIRLDFGTGAKRFVLREVDQEDGWTVAKRLNERYANTTGECPGAKAAVYCSGVLARAISYSTSYKAWNPNPGSAQPEGVSFSFLRADVKTLAMFRDKPAGIIFRELEYAHNAGLTPVQALCIFIDDGATDRRLDKGCGAHAKHPTGSASCASQGITTFDQFRQHYLSIANLSTRREHECSLAIEPVPFMLSIESRRQLVTGSESVYHRFNELMIEAWPMDIPSRLPLDTFYYVAGESSGDGLRQAKEIQKDFWRSTDGLIKPVIRLNLAASAGDWFTYQRDEQAY
;
A
#
# COMPACT_ATOMS: atom_id res chain seq x y z
N MET A 1 55.91 -20.92 67.61
CA MET A 1 55.95 -22.30 67.10
C MET A 1 55.31 -22.34 65.71
N LYS A 2 55.91 -23.12 64.80
CA LYS A 2 55.84 -23.01 63.33
C LYS A 2 54.42 -22.98 62.75
N ARG A 3 54.15 -21.99 61.87
CA ARG A 3 52.99 -21.93 60.97
C ARG A 3 53.29 -22.74 59.71
N ILE A 4 52.41 -23.69 59.39
CA ILE A 4 52.42 -24.44 58.13
C ILE A 4 51.27 -23.89 57.28
N PHE A 5 51.61 -23.38 56.11
CA PHE A 5 50.67 -22.94 55.06
C PHE A 5 50.27 -24.15 54.20
N ILE A 6 48.97 -24.34 53.99
CA ILE A 6 48.40 -25.24 52.98
C ILE A 6 47.58 -24.38 52.03
N PRO A 7 47.81 -24.41 50.70
CA PRO A 7 47.05 -23.60 49.76
C PRO A 7 45.72 -24.28 49.42
N LEU A 8 44.62 -23.55 49.53
CA LEU A 8 43.29 -23.97 49.13
C LEU A 8 43.06 -23.59 47.66
N LEU A 9 42.85 -24.61 46.81
CA LEU A 9 42.52 -24.47 45.39
C LEU A 9 41.08 -23.94 45.25
N LEU A 10 40.91 -22.76 44.66
CA LEU A 10 39.61 -22.14 44.40
C LEU A 10 39.11 -22.55 43.01
N PHE A 11 38.05 -23.36 42.94
CA PHE A 11 37.34 -23.69 41.69
C PHE A 11 36.44 -22.51 41.29
N LEU A 12 36.73 -21.88 40.14
CA LEU A 12 35.82 -20.93 39.48
C LEU A 12 34.70 -21.71 38.77
N ILE A 13 33.45 -21.50 39.18
CA ILE A 13 32.26 -21.91 38.42
C ILE A 13 31.77 -20.69 37.63
N LEU A 14 32.00 -20.70 36.31
CA LEU A 14 31.41 -19.74 35.38
C LEU A 14 29.96 -20.17 35.10
N GLY A 15 29.01 -19.55 35.80
CA GLY A 15 27.58 -19.64 35.47
C GLY A 15 27.22 -18.71 34.32
N ALA A 16 26.98 -19.27 33.14
CA ALA A 16 26.42 -18.53 32.01
C ALA A 16 24.91 -18.32 32.22
N CYS A 17 24.50 -17.09 32.55
CA CYS A 17 23.10 -16.68 32.49
C CYS A 17 22.74 -16.33 31.04
N THR A 18 22.13 -17.26 30.31
CA THR A 18 21.43 -16.96 29.06
C THR A 18 20.11 -16.27 29.39
N ARG A 19 19.98 -14.97 29.11
CA ARG A 19 18.68 -14.30 29.06
C ARG A 19 17.92 -14.83 27.85
N THR A 20 16.90 -15.64 28.09
CA THR A 20 15.83 -15.87 27.11
C THR A 20 15.02 -14.58 26.98
N GLU A 21 15.26 -13.81 25.93
CA GLU A 21 14.31 -12.78 25.49
C GLU A 21 13.02 -13.50 25.06
N ALA A 22 11.91 -13.17 25.73
CA ALA A 22 10.60 -13.58 25.28
C ALA A 22 10.32 -12.90 23.93
N PRO A 23 9.74 -13.60 22.94
CA PRO A 23 9.43 -13.00 21.66
C PRO A 23 8.46 -11.82 21.86
N GLU A 24 8.83 -10.66 21.30
CA GLU A 24 8.00 -9.46 21.30
C GLU A 24 6.67 -9.79 20.62
N VAL A 25 5.59 -9.80 21.38
CA VAL A 25 4.25 -10.08 20.85
C VAL A 25 3.86 -8.91 19.97
N ALA A 26 3.71 -9.16 18.67
CA ALA A 26 3.28 -8.14 17.71
C ALA A 26 1.98 -7.47 18.20
N PRO A 27 1.87 -6.13 18.12
CA PRO A 27 0.70 -5.41 18.59
C PRO A 27 -0.57 -5.87 17.86
N THR A 28 -1.67 -5.98 18.59
CA THR A 28 -2.97 -6.35 18.01
C THR A 28 -3.41 -5.32 16.96
N VAL A 29 -4.21 -5.74 15.98
CA VAL A 29 -4.75 -4.86 14.91
C VAL A 29 -5.38 -3.59 15.49
N GLN A 30 -6.05 -3.71 16.64
CA GLN A 30 -6.73 -2.60 17.31
C GLN A 30 -5.75 -1.63 18.02
N ALA A 31 -4.64 -2.13 18.57
CA ALA A 31 -3.58 -1.29 19.13
C ALA A 31 -2.81 -0.56 18.01
N ARG A 32 -2.55 -1.23 16.88
CA ARG A 32 -1.96 -0.62 15.69
C ARG A 32 -2.88 0.49 15.13
N GLN A 33 -4.18 0.23 15.00
CA GLN A 33 -5.18 1.23 14.62
C GLN A 33 -5.24 2.43 15.56
N ALA A 34 -5.17 2.22 16.88
CA ALA A 34 -5.16 3.31 17.86
C ALA A 34 -3.94 4.21 17.69
N THR A 35 -2.74 3.65 17.45
CA THR A 35 -1.53 4.45 17.19
C THR A 35 -1.58 5.19 15.85
N LEU A 36 -2.11 4.57 14.79
CA LEU A 36 -2.19 5.18 13.46
C LEU A 36 -3.27 6.28 13.39
N ALA A 37 -4.41 6.10 14.05
CA ALA A 37 -5.49 7.09 14.15
C ALA A 37 -5.00 8.40 14.82
N THR A 38 -4.06 8.30 15.78
CA THR A 38 -3.51 9.49 16.45
C THR A 38 -2.78 10.44 15.50
N VAL A 39 -2.18 9.95 14.41
CA VAL A 39 -1.49 10.80 13.44
C VAL A 39 -2.50 11.63 12.65
N ALA A 40 -3.55 11.01 12.10
CA ALA A 40 -4.59 11.73 11.36
C ALA A 40 -5.28 12.77 12.26
N ASP A 41 -5.64 12.41 13.49
CA ASP A 41 -6.27 13.32 14.45
C ASP A 41 -5.35 14.50 14.83
N ARG A 42 -4.06 14.23 15.06
CA ARG A 42 -3.05 15.27 15.31
C ARG A 42 -2.92 16.22 14.12
N LEU A 43 -2.88 15.70 12.88
CA LEU A 43 -2.80 16.51 11.67
C LEU A 43 -4.06 17.37 11.49
N ILE A 44 -5.25 16.84 11.76
CA ILE A 44 -6.51 17.60 11.75
C ILE A 44 -6.47 18.72 12.80
N ALA A 45 -6.04 18.42 14.03
CA ALA A 45 -5.95 19.41 15.10
C ALA A 45 -4.98 20.55 14.74
N ARG A 46 -3.78 20.20 14.24
CA ARG A 46 -2.78 21.17 13.78
C ARG A 46 -3.29 22.00 12.60
N TYR A 47 -3.91 21.35 11.61
CA TYR A 47 -4.49 22.02 10.44
C TYR A 47 -5.56 23.04 10.81
N ASN A 48 -6.42 22.72 11.79
CA ASN A 48 -7.51 23.60 12.22
C ASN A 48 -7.09 24.66 13.26
N SER A 49 -5.88 24.56 13.82
CA SER A 49 -5.38 25.53 14.79
C SER A 49 -5.11 26.89 14.13
N ALA A 50 -5.79 27.95 14.59
CA ALA A 50 -5.67 29.29 14.02
C ALA A 50 -4.62 30.18 14.71
N VAL A 51 -3.82 29.64 15.64
CA VAL A 51 -2.85 30.42 16.43
C VAL A 51 -1.84 31.15 15.52
N THR A 52 -1.46 32.37 15.93
CA THR A 52 -0.49 33.20 15.23
C THR A 52 0.93 33.05 15.77
N SER A 53 1.07 32.50 16.98
CA SER A 53 2.34 32.16 17.63
C SER A 53 2.15 30.96 18.57
N CYS A 54 3.25 30.27 18.84
CA CYS A 54 3.33 29.13 19.75
C CYS A 54 3.88 29.57 21.13
N ALA A 55 4.00 28.62 22.05
CA ALA A 55 4.56 28.88 23.37
C ALA A 55 5.95 29.53 23.28
N GLY A 56 6.23 30.50 24.15
CA GLY A 56 7.48 31.27 24.10
C GLY A 56 7.56 32.28 22.95
N GLY A 57 6.47 32.53 22.23
CA GLY A 57 6.42 33.52 21.14
C GLY A 57 7.07 33.06 19.84
N THR A 58 7.29 31.76 19.67
CA THR A 58 7.83 31.20 18.43
C THR A 58 6.77 31.21 17.31
N PRO A 59 7.19 31.22 16.03
CA PRO A 59 6.24 31.23 14.92
C PRO A 59 5.31 30.02 14.86
N ALA A 60 4.10 30.21 14.30
CA ALA A 60 3.02 29.23 14.34
C ALA A 60 3.38 27.82 13.81
N PHE A 61 4.32 27.68 12.85
CA PHE A 61 4.70 26.37 12.33
C PHE A 61 5.34 25.43 13.37
N ASN A 62 5.75 25.96 14.54
CA ASN A 62 6.29 25.17 15.64
C ASN A 62 5.23 24.32 16.36
N CYS A 63 3.93 24.63 16.23
CA CYS A 63 2.86 23.95 16.96
C CYS A 63 1.51 23.89 16.21
N SER A 64 1.39 24.55 15.07
CA SER A 64 0.17 24.70 14.27
C SER A 64 0.47 24.54 12.79
N GLY A 65 -0.56 24.23 12.01
CA GLY A 65 -0.47 23.89 10.60
C GLY A 65 0.36 22.64 10.34
N VAL A 66 0.39 22.22 9.07
CA VAL A 66 1.06 21.00 8.64
C VAL A 66 2.11 21.35 7.60
N LEU A 67 3.33 20.88 7.81
CA LEU A 67 4.43 21.02 6.86
C LEU A 67 4.45 19.79 5.96
N ILE A 68 4.31 20.02 4.66
CA ILE A 68 4.33 18.96 3.66
C ILE A 68 5.47 19.19 2.67
N ARG A 69 6.07 18.09 2.23
CA ARG A 69 6.96 18.09 1.06
C ARG A 69 6.36 17.26 -0.04
N ARG A 70 6.28 17.84 -1.23
CA ARG A 70 5.84 17.16 -2.44
C ARG A 70 7.01 16.34 -2.99
N VAL A 71 6.78 15.07 -3.29
CA VAL A 71 7.80 14.21 -3.90
C VAL A 71 7.16 13.05 -4.65
N ASN A 72 7.69 12.74 -5.82
CA ASN A 72 7.35 11.54 -6.56
C ASN A 72 8.36 10.44 -6.26
N TYR A 73 7.90 9.20 -6.23
CA TYR A 73 8.79 8.06 -6.09
C TYR A 73 9.66 7.93 -7.34
N ASP A 74 10.96 7.79 -7.11
CA ASP A 74 11.97 7.46 -8.11
C ASP A 74 12.85 6.36 -7.51
N PRO A 75 12.98 5.19 -8.16
CA PRO A 75 13.80 4.10 -7.65
C PRO A 75 15.29 4.44 -7.54
N ASN A 76 15.74 5.52 -8.19
CA ASN A 76 17.15 5.94 -8.19
C ASN A 76 17.45 7.06 -7.19
N SER A 77 16.44 7.55 -6.45
CA SER A 77 16.64 8.63 -5.48
C SER A 77 15.86 8.42 -4.19
N ASP A 78 16.51 8.75 -3.08
CA ASP A 78 15.90 8.72 -1.76
C ASP A 78 14.98 9.94 -1.59
N PHE A 79 13.67 9.72 -1.49
CA PHE A 79 12.68 10.81 -1.43
C PHE A 79 12.85 11.73 -0.21
N TRP A 80 13.48 11.24 0.86
CA TRP A 80 13.80 12.00 2.06
C TRP A 80 15.08 12.86 1.91
N GLY A 81 15.80 12.71 0.81
CA GLY A 81 16.95 13.54 0.46
C GLY A 81 16.54 14.90 -0.12
N TYR A 82 17.46 15.55 -0.81
CA TYR A 82 17.23 16.80 -1.52
C TYR A 82 17.83 16.75 -2.93
N SER A 83 17.26 17.52 -3.83
CA SER A 83 17.69 17.60 -5.22
C SER A 83 19.03 18.32 -5.35
N ALA A 84 19.66 18.20 -6.53
CA ALA A 84 20.88 18.95 -6.84
C ALA A 84 20.68 20.47 -6.75
N ASP A 85 19.49 20.98 -7.09
CA ASP A 85 19.17 22.41 -6.98
C ASP A 85 19.01 22.85 -5.52
N GLU A 86 18.36 22.03 -4.69
CA GLU A 86 18.26 22.30 -3.25
C GLU A 86 19.63 22.27 -2.57
N ALA A 87 20.51 21.33 -2.97
CA ALA A 87 21.89 21.28 -2.51
C ALA A 87 22.69 22.52 -2.94
N ARG A 88 22.53 22.96 -4.20
CA ARG A 88 23.21 24.16 -4.74
C ARG A 88 22.76 25.44 -4.05
N VAL A 89 21.45 25.59 -3.81
CA VAL A 89 20.90 26.76 -3.10
C VAL A 89 21.23 26.68 -1.60
N GLY A 90 21.38 25.48 -1.05
CA GLY A 90 21.59 25.28 0.39
C GLY A 90 20.29 25.41 1.19
N SER A 91 19.15 25.09 0.55
CA SER A 91 17.82 25.04 1.16
C SER A 91 16.89 24.06 0.45
N ALA A 92 16.11 23.32 1.25
CA ALA A 92 15.02 22.48 0.77
C ALA A 92 13.67 23.19 0.92
N THR A 93 12.73 22.95 0.01
CA THR A 93 11.41 23.60 0.00
C THR A 93 10.31 22.73 0.59
N PHE A 94 9.51 23.34 1.45
CA PHE A 94 8.28 22.77 2.01
C PHE A 94 7.11 23.72 1.77
N SER A 95 5.90 23.16 1.83
CA SER A 95 4.67 23.94 1.89
C SER A 95 4.04 23.79 3.26
N TYR A 96 3.47 24.89 3.76
CA TYR A 96 2.76 24.97 5.01
C TYR A 96 1.26 25.09 4.76
N ILE A 97 0.49 24.08 5.16
CA ILE A 97 -0.96 24.04 4.96
C ILE A 97 -1.71 24.21 6.29
N ARG A 98 -2.79 24.98 6.26
CA ARG A 98 -3.64 25.27 7.42
C ARG A 98 -5.05 25.63 6.94
N ASN A 99 -6.05 25.39 7.77
CA ASN A 99 -7.41 25.83 7.49
C ASN A 99 -7.46 27.35 7.33
N GLY A 100 -8.26 27.84 6.37
CA GLY A 100 -8.36 29.26 6.01
C GLY A 100 -7.19 29.82 5.19
N LEU A 101 -6.14 29.03 4.95
CA LEU A 101 -5.09 29.37 3.98
C LEU A 101 -5.40 28.62 2.70
N ASN A 102 -6.18 29.26 1.82
CA ASN A 102 -6.47 28.68 0.51
C ASN A 102 -5.14 28.35 -0.20
N SER A 103 -5.05 27.15 -0.76
CA SER A 103 -3.97 26.71 -1.63
C SER A 103 -4.61 25.79 -2.64
N SER A 104 -4.29 25.94 -3.92
CA SER A 104 -4.75 24.95 -4.90
C SER A 104 -4.21 23.57 -4.58
N SER A 105 -5.09 22.59 -4.73
CA SER A 105 -4.79 21.17 -4.61
C SER A 105 -4.12 20.62 -5.87
N ASP A 106 -4.05 21.39 -6.96
CA ASP A 106 -3.72 20.84 -8.27
C ASP A 106 -2.27 20.40 -8.39
N ASP A 107 -1.37 21.11 -7.73
CA ASP A 107 0.08 20.83 -7.72
C ASP A 107 0.50 19.88 -6.58
N ILE A 108 -0.44 19.51 -5.70
CA ILE A 108 -0.19 18.59 -4.58
C ILE A 108 -0.67 17.20 -5.02
N THR A 109 0.25 16.33 -5.43
CA THR A 109 -0.06 14.94 -5.80
C THR A 109 0.16 14.00 -4.62
N SER A 110 1.37 13.97 -4.07
CA SER A 110 1.77 13.11 -2.95
C SER A 110 3.11 13.55 -2.37
N GLY A 111 3.47 12.99 -1.23
CA GLY A 111 4.76 13.21 -0.62
C GLY A 111 4.75 12.83 0.86
N TYR A 112 5.40 13.62 1.70
CA TYR A 112 5.45 13.32 3.14
C TYR A 112 5.18 14.54 4.02
N VAL A 113 4.79 14.25 5.25
CA VAL A 113 4.49 15.21 6.31
C VAL A 113 5.62 15.23 7.32
N LEU A 114 6.04 16.43 7.69
CA LEU A 114 6.97 16.64 8.80
C LEU A 114 6.24 16.90 10.11
N MET A 115 6.77 16.32 11.18
CA MET A 115 6.48 16.76 12.54
C MET A 115 6.79 18.25 12.66
N ASP A 116 5.95 18.97 13.40
CA ASP A 116 6.35 20.28 13.90
C ASP A 116 7.62 20.16 14.78
N PRO A 117 8.44 21.22 14.86
CA PRO A 117 9.63 21.27 15.71
C PRO A 117 9.43 20.80 17.15
N ASP A 118 8.32 21.15 17.81
CA ASP A 118 8.06 20.76 19.21
C ASP A 118 7.84 19.24 19.31
N SER A 119 7.03 18.68 18.41
CA SER A 119 6.79 17.24 18.31
C SER A 119 8.04 16.46 17.91
N ALA A 120 8.84 16.98 16.97
CA ALA A 120 10.12 16.39 16.56
C ALA A 120 11.08 16.29 17.75
N LYS A 121 11.21 17.38 18.52
CA LYS A 121 12.02 17.44 19.74
C LYS A 121 11.54 16.44 20.78
N ALA A 122 10.22 16.39 21.03
CA ALA A 122 9.63 15.46 21.98
C ALA A 122 9.84 13.99 21.58
N ALA A 123 9.86 13.69 20.27
CA ALA A 123 10.12 12.37 19.72
C ALA A 123 11.62 12.02 19.58
N GLY A 124 12.53 12.91 19.99
CA GLY A 124 13.98 12.71 19.82
C GLY A 124 14.43 12.67 18.35
N LYS A 125 13.63 13.24 17.44
CA LYS A 125 13.96 13.37 16.02
C LYS A 125 14.76 14.65 15.76
N LEU A 126 15.38 14.72 14.59
CA LEU A 126 16.05 15.93 14.12
C LEU A 126 15.04 17.09 14.04
N VAL A 127 15.36 18.20 14.71
CA VAL A 127 14.59 19.45 14.58
C VAL A 127 15.15 20.23 13.40
N LEU A 128 14.44 20.20 12.28
CA LEU A 128 14.83 20.95 11.08
C LEU A 128 14.65 22.45 11.31
N LYS A 129 15.63 23.24 10.88
CA LYS A 129 15.61 24.70 11.01
C LYS A 129 15.02 25.33 9.75
N ALA A 130 13.92 26.08 9.92
CA ALA A 130 13.39 26.92 8.86
C ALA A 130 14.27 28.18 8.73
N ARG A 131 14.46 28.67 7.50
CA ARG A 131 15.20 29.89 7.19
C ARG A 131 14.26 31.07 6.99
N CYS A 132 13.29 30.92 6.09
CA CYS A 132 12.35 31.98 5.73
C CYS A 132 11.07 31.41 5.11
N ILE A 133 10.05 32.25 4.99
CA ILE A 133 8.79 31.93 4.33
C ILE A 133 8.41 32.99 3.29
N PHE A 134 7.91 32.54 2.16
CA PHE A 134 7.30 33.38 1.13
C PHE A 134 5.78 33.18 1.11
N PRO A 135 4.99 34.28 1.03
CA PRO A 135 3.54 34.19 0.85
C PRO A 135 3.10 33.37 -0.35
N PHE A 136 3.84 33.38 -1.46
CA PHE A 136 3.59 32.54 -2.64
C PHE A 136 4.86 31.77 -3.03
N MET A 137 4.76 30.69 -3.81
CA MET A 137 5.96 30.00 -4.33
C MET A 137 6.86 30.97 -5.09
N ALA A 138 8.06 31.16 -4.57
CA ALA A 138 9.08 32.09 -5.06
C ALA A 138 10.08 31.43 -6.01
N ASP A 139 9.89 30.12 -6.27
CA ASP A 139 10.75 29.26 -7.07
C ASP A 139 12.21 29.42 -6.61
N ALA A 140 12.42 29.24 -5.30
CA ALA A 140 13.71 29.54 -4.67
C ALA A 140 14.85 28.70 -5.24
N GLN A 141 14.54 27.50 -5.73
CA GLN A 141 15.50 26.58 -6.34
C GLN A 141 16.00 27.06 -7.71
N SER A 142 15.17 27.71 -8.54
CA SER A 142 15.49 27.96 -9.96
C SER A 142 15.89 29.40 -10.30
N ASN A 143 15.82 30.34 -9.35
CA ASN A 143 16.01 31.78 -9.62
C ASN A 143 17.30 32.39 -9.06
N SER A 144 18.32 31.56 -8.73
CA SER A 144 19.62 32.02 -8.23
C SER A 144 19.49 33.10 -7.13
N ARG A 145 18.61 32.84 -6.17
CA ARG A 145 18.30 33.78 -5.09
C ARG A 145 19.42 33.75 -4.05
N ALA A 146 19.81 34.94 -3.59
CA ALA A 146 20.79 35.11 -2.51
C ALA A 146 20.31 34.46 -1.20
N MET A 147 21.19 34.40 -0.20
CA MET A 147 20.93 34.04 1.20
C MET A 147 20.24 32.69 1.31
N HIS A 148 20.83 31.69 0.66
CA HIS A 148 20.29 30.33 0.58
C HIS A 148 18.84 30.27 0.10
N GLY A 149 18.46 31.09 -0.88
CA GLY A 149 17.11 31.12 -1.42
C GLY A 149 16.19 32.19 -0.80
N CYS A 150 16.52 32.72 0.38
CA CYS A 150 15.67 33.68 1.09
C CYS A 150 15.77 35.11 0.57
N GLY A 151 16.85 35.43 -0.13
CA GLY A 151 17.11 36.75 -0.69
C GLY A 151 16.38 37.03 -2.00
N PHE A 152 16.76 38.13 -2.64
CA PHE A 152 16.30 38.48 -3.97
C PHE A 152 17.03 37.66 -5.04
N ALA A 153 16.34 37.38 -6.14
CA ALA A 153 16.93 36.77 -7.32
C ALA A 153 18.05 37.65 -7.88
N ASN A 154 19.12 37.02 -8.37
CA ASN A 154 20.23 37.68 -9.07
C ASN A 154 20.94 38.79 -8.26
N ARG A 155 20.94 38.68 -6.93
CA ARG A 155 21.73 39.53 -6.03
C ARG A 155 22.86 38.70 -5.42
N PRO A 156 24.03 39.30 -5.15
CA PRO A 156 25.08 38.63 -4.40
C PRO A 156 24.69 38.48 -2.93
N ASP A 157 25.29 37.50 -2.26
CA ASP A 157 25.14 37.34 -0.82
C ASP A 157 25.84 38.48 -0.06
N PRO A 158 25.20 39.02 1.00
CA PRO A 158 25.91 39.88 1.95
C PRO A 158 27.02 39.08 2.65
N THR A 159 28.12 39.75 2.99
CA THR A 159 29.23 39.15 3.73
C THR A 159 29.50 39.97 5.00
N PRO A 160 29.36 39.39 6.22
CA PRO A 160 28.87 38.04 6.49
C PRO A 160 27.37 37.86 6.20
N LEU A 161 26.91 36.62 6.10
CA LEU A 161 25.48 36.31 6.05
C LEU A 161 24.80 36.72 7.37
N PRO A 162 23.58 37.29 7.34
CA PRO A 162 22.81 37.58 8.55
C PRO A 162 22.35 36.31 9.26
N ASP A 163 22.09 36.42 10.57
CA ASP A 163 21.48 35.33 11.35
C ASP A 163 20.06 35.00 10.87
N ASP A 164 19.26 36.02 10.57
CA ASP A 164 17.94 35.88 9.92
C ASP A 164 18.09 36.18 8.43
N LEU A 165 17.99 35.13 7.61
CA LEU A 165 18.19 35.22 6.17
C LEU A 165 17.00 35.85 5.43
N SER A 166 15.89 36.13 6.13
CA SER A 166 14.74 36.81 5.52
C SER A 166 15.04 38.27 5.18
N ASN A 167 14.49 38.77 4.07
CA ASN A 167 14.94 40.05 3.49
C ASN A 167 13.87 41.16 3.47
N CYS A 168 12.63 40.90 3.89
CA CYS A 168 11.63 41.98 4.01
C CYS A 168 12.00 43.01 5.08
N ALA A 169 12.66 42.58 6.17
CA ALA A 169 13.06 43.45 7.28
C ALA A 169 14.27 44.33 6.93
N THR A 170 15.08 43.92 5.95
CA THR A 170 16.33 44.59 5.55
C THR A 170 16.12 45.64 4.46
N LEU A 171 14.88 45.82 3.98
CA LEU A 171 14.54 46.85 3.01
C LEU A 171 14.66 48.24 3.65
N ALA A 172 14.98 49.25 2.83
CA ALA A 172 15.03 50.64 3.26
C ALA A 172 13.71 51.10 3.93
N VAL A 173 12.59 50.56 3.44
CA VAL A 173 11.30 50.59 4.14
C VAL A 173 10.91 49.14 4.46
N PRO A 174 11.02 48.71 5.72
CA PRO A 174 10.72 47.33 6.11
C PRO A 174 9.30 46.90 5.73
N ALA A 175 9.17 45.79 5.01
CA ALA A 175 7.91 45.27 4.48
C ALA A 175 7.39 44.08 5.31
N VAL A 176 7.37 44.23 6.63
CA VAL A 176 7.16 43.10 7.58
C VAL A 176 5.74 43.00 8.16
N THR A 177 4.91 44.02 7.96
CA THR A 177 3.48 44.02 8.34
C THR A 177 2.60 43.80 7.11
N PRO A 178 1.35 43.32 7.25
CA PRO A 178 0.51 43.06 6.08
C PRO A 178 0.35 44.27 5.14
N PRO A 179 0.04 45.50 5.62
CA PRO A 179 -0.06 46.66 4.73
C PRO A 179 1.27 47.02 4.04
N ALA A 180 2.39 46.91 4.76
CA ALA A 180 3.71 47.24 4.21
C ALA A 180 4.16 46.21 3.16
N TRP A 181 3.91 44.93 3.42
CA TRP A 181 4.22 43.85 2.48
C TRP A 181 3.38 43.96 1.20
N ILE A 182 2.06 44.17 1.33
CA ILE A 182 1.14 44.36 0.18
C ILE A 182 1.60 45.54 -0.67
N LYS A 183 1.94 46.67 -0.05
CA LYS A 183 2.46 47.85 -0.76
C LYS A 183 3.73 47.49 -1.54
N ASN A 184 4.71 46.88 -0.88
CA ASN A 184 5.96 46.49 -1.53
C ASN A 184 5.76 45.51 -2.68
N PHE A 185 4.90 44.49 -2.49
CA PHE A 185 4.60 43.49 -3.50
C PHE A 185 3.94 44.11 -4.74
N ASN A 186 3.00 45.03 -4.54
CA ASN A 186 2.36 45.78 -5.63
C ASN A 186 3.36 46.66 -6.40
N GLU A 187 4.25 47.36 -5.69
CA GLU A 187 5.31 48.18 -6.30
C GLU A 187 6.28 47.35 -7.15
N HIS A 188 6.42 46.06 -6.86
CA HIS A 188 7.25 45.12 -7.62
C HIS A 188 6.43 44.24 -8.58
N GLY A 189 5.29 44.76 -9.04
CA GLY A 189 4.47 44.18 -10.10
C GLY A 189 3.66 42.96 -9.68
N SER A 190 3.45 42.75 -8.38
CA SER A 190 2.76 41.56 -7.83
C SER A 190 3.36 40.23 -8.30
N SER A 191 4.67 40.23 -8.57
CA SER A 191 5.38 39.05 -9.06
C SER A 191 5.78 38.13 -7.91
N ARG A 192 5.32 36.88 -7.95
CA ARG A 192 5.74 35.83 -7.01
C ARG A 192 7.26 35.59 -6.99
N ILE A 193 7.98 35.98 -8.04
CA ILE A 193 9.44 35.87 -8.06
C ILE A 193 10.09 37.08 -7.38
N ASN A 194 9.48 38.27 -7.43
CA ASN A 194 10.09 39.50 -6.89
C ASN A 194 9.70 39.82 -5.45
N GLN A 195 8.83 39.03 -4.82
CA GLN A 195 8.50 39.19 -3.39
C GLN A 195 9.74 39.06 -2.49
N CYS A 196 9.74 39.84 -1.41
CA CYS A 196 10.65 39.63 -0.28
C CYS A 196 10.14 38.49 0.61
N SER A 197 11.06 37.83 1.32
CA SER A 197 10.78 36.76 2.29
C SER A 197 10.59 37.31 3.71
N LEU A 198 9.75 36.63 4.49
CA LEU A 198 9.44 36.95 5.87
C LEU A 198 10.14 35.96 6.82
N SER A 199 10.43 36.43 8.03
CA SER A 199 11.17 35.67 9.03
C SER A 199 10.42 34.44 9.54
N THR A 200 11.17 33.35 9.72
CA THR A 200 10.74 32.15 10.46
C THR A 200 11.28 32.12 11.89
N MET A 201 11.86 33.23 12.35
CA MET A 201 12.30 33.46 13.73
C MET A 201 11.38 34.45 14.46
N VAL A 202 10.76 35.38 13.73
CA VAL A 202 9.85 36.40 14.28
C VAL A 202 8.40 36.05 13.98
N ALA A 203 7.63 35.65 15.02
CA ALA A 203 6.26 35.16 14.85
C ALA A 203 5.32 36.15 14.13
N ALA A 204 5.46 37.45 14.37
CA ALA A 204 4.67 38.46 13.69
C ALA A 204 4.93 38.49 12.16
N GLN A 205 6.17 38.29 11.72
CA GLN A 205 6.50 38.25 10.29
C GLN A 205 5.97 36.96 9.63
N PHE A 206 6.12 35.82 10.31
CA PHE A 206 5.53 34.57 9.84
C PHE A 206 4.01 34.71 9.68
N ALA A 207 3.32 35.31 10.67
CA ALA A 207 1.89 35.57 10.60
C ALA A 207 1.52 36.54 9.46
N THR A 208 2.34 37.56 9.18
CA THR A 208 2.19 38.42 8.00
C THR A 208 2.17 37.58 6.73
N SER A 209 3.05 36.59 6.60
CA SER A 209 3.17 35.78 5.38
C SER A 209 1.91 35.00 5.05
N LEU A 210 1.18 34.58 6.10
CA LEU A 210 -0.06 33.84 5.97
C LEU A 210 -1.22 34.79 5.66
N THR A 211 -1.22 35.97 6.28
CA THR A 211 -2.33 36.94 6.21
C THR A 211 -2.44 37.59 4.84
N VAL A 212 -1.32 37.97 4.23
CA VAL A 212 -1.32 38.72 2.96
C VAL A 212 -1.84 37.91 1.78
N ARG A 213 -1.85 36.57 1.87
CA ARG A 213 -2.35 35.68 0.81
C ARG A 213 -3.78 36.01 0.41
N ALA A 214 -4.65 36.27 1.38
CA ALA A 214 -6.07 36.56 1.13
C ALA A 214 -6.30 37.82 0.26
N SER A 215 -5.32 38.73 0.18
CA SER A 215 -5.36 39.91 -0.68
C SER A 215 -5.11 39.60 -2.16
N TYR A 216 -4.65 38.39 -2.51
CA TYR A 216 -4.36 37.96 -3.87
C TYR A 216 -4.99 36.57 -4.15
N PRO A 217 -6.31 36.50 -4.33
CA PRO A 217 -7.02 35.23 -4.50
C PRO A 217 -6.53 34.43 -5.71
N ASP A 218 -6.22 35.09 -6.83
CA ASP A 218 -5.76 34.40 -8.05
C ASP A 218 -4.41 33.69 -7.83
N LEU A 219 -3.45 34.37 -7.18
CA LEU A 219 -2.17 33.76 -6.83
C LEU A 219 -2.32 32.68 -5.76
N THR A 220 -3.20 32.90 -4.79
CA THR A 220 -3.48 31.94 -3.72
C THR A 220 -4.09 30.64 -4.27
N ASN A 221 -4.94 30.77 -5.28
CA ASN A 221 -5.57 29.67 -5.98
C ASN A 221 -4.64 28.99 -6.99
N LEU A 222 -3.48 29.55 -7.32
CA LEU A 222 -2.54 28.91 -8.23
C LEU A 222 -1.29 28.38 -7.51
N TYR A 223 -0.87 29.05 -6.43
CA TYR A 223 0.40 28.78 -5.78
C TYR A 223 0.27 28.59 -4.27
N GLY A 224 0.92 27.53 -3.76
CA GLY A 224 1.18 27.35 -2.34
C GLY A 224 2.10 28.45 -1.78
N ASN A 225 2.32 28.42 -0.47
CA ASN A 225 3.45 29.15 0.12
C ASN A 225 4.72 28.29 -0.01
N GLU A 226 5.85 28.91 0.27
CA GLU A 226 7.16 28.25 0.24
C GLU A 226 7.92 28.57 1.53
N VAL A 227 8.24 27.52 2.28
CA VAL A 227 9.07 27.59 3.48
C VAL A 227 10.40 26.92 3.15
N LEU A 228 11.50 27.66 3.33
CA LEU A 228 12.84 27.12 3.10
C LEU A 228 13.40 26.56 4.40
N PHE A 229 13.99 25.38 4.32
CA PHE A 229 14.65 24.70 5.44
C PHE A 229 16.12 24.47 5.14
N GLU A 230 16.95 24.49 6.19
CA GLU A 230 18.34 24.09 6.08
C GLU A 230 18.46 22.63 5.59
N PRO A 231 19.47 22.29 4.78
CA PRO A 231 19.78 20.91 4.43
C PRO A 231 20.10 20.08 5.68
N TRP A 232 19.83 18.78 5.59
CA TRP A 232 20.04 17.82 6.67
C TRP A 232 20.93 16.64 6.25
N GLU A 233 21.29 15.80 7.21
CA GLU A 233 21.96 14.52 6.94
C GLU A 233 20.96 13.54 6.31
N THR A 234 21.27 13.04 5.11
CA THR A 234 20.37 12.18 4.32
C THR A 234 20.65 10.70 4.49
N GLN A 235 21.81 10.34 5.04
CA GLN A 235 22.21 8.94 5.24
C GLN A 235 21.59 8.29 6.48
N ALA A 236 20.95 9.08 7.36
CA ALA A 236 20.27 8.60 8.56
C ALA A 236 18.75 8.91 8.53
N PRO A 237 17.98 8.39 7.56
CA PRO A 237 16.56 8.74 7.37
C PRO A 237 15.67 8.45 8.59
N ALA A 238 16.05 7.48 9.43
CA ALA A 238 15.34 7.18 10.67
C ALA A 238 15.36 8.35 11.68
N ASN A 239 16.33 9.26 11.59
CA ASN A 239 16.41 10.44 12.46
C ASN A 239 15.55 11.60 11.98
N LEU A 240 15.10 11.57 10.72
CA LEU A 240 14.30 12.66 10.16
C LEU A 240 12.91 12.70 10.79
N PRO A 241 12.33 13.91 10.96
CA PRO A 241 11.03 14.08 11.62
C PRO A 241 9.87 13.81 10.66
N ILE A 242 9.91 12.71 9.90
CA ILE A 242 8.83 12.31 8.99
C ILE A 242 7.78 11.56 9.80
N GLU A 243 6.53 12.04 9.81
CA GLU A 243 5.43 11.43 10.59
C GLU A 243 4.40 10.69 9.74
N ALA A 244 4.31 11.00 8.45
CA ALA A 244 3.38 10.34 7.54
C ALA A 244 3.81 10.50 6.07
N ILE A 245 3.37 9.59 5.23
CA ILE A 245 3.28 9.78 3.78
C ILE A 245 1.87 10.28 3.47
N PHE A 246 1.70 11.14 2.47
CA PHE A 246 0.37 11.58 2.04
C PHE A 246 0.18 11.40 0.54
N TYR A 247 -1.09 11.30 0.13
CA TYR A 247 -1.52 11.41 -1.26
C TYR A 247 -2.77 12.29 -1.36
N ASN A 248 -2.94 12.95 -2.50
CA ASN A 248 -4.12 13.76 -2.78
C ASN A 248 -5.23 12.90 -3.37
N ALA A 249 -6.36 12.88 -2.65
CA ALA A 249 -7.59 12.20 -3.01
C ALA A 249 -8.08 12.46 -4.45
N SER A 250 -7.84 13.66 -4.98
CA SER A 250 -8.33 14.08 -6.30
C SER A 250 -7.36 13.80 -7.45
N LYS A 251 -6.18 13.23 -7.18
CA LYS A 251 -5.15 12.97 -8.18
C LYS A 251 -4.98 11.47 -8.42
N GLU A 252 -5.27 11.05 -9.64
CA GLU A 252 -5.08 9.67 -10.10
C GLU A 252 -3.64 9.20 -9.88
N GLY A 253 -3.46 7.92 -9.52
CA GLY A 253 -2.15 7.31 -9.29
C GLY A 253 -1.37 7.79 -8.04
N SER A 254 -1.83 8.85 -7.36
CA SER A 254 -1.12 9.43 -6.21
C SER A 254 -1.00 8.48 -5.01
N LEU A 255 -2.01 7.63 -4.75
CA LEU A 255 -1.95 6.60 -3.72
C LEU A 255 -0.84 5.57 -4.02
N VAL A 256 -0.69 5.15 -5.27
CA VAL A 256 0.36 4.19 -5.66
C VAL A 256 1.75 4.80 -5.52
N ASN A 257 1.88 6.10 -5.80
CA ASN A 257 3.09 6.83 -5.51
C ASN A 257 3.39 6.84 -3.99
N ALA A 258 2.40 7.18 -3.15
CA ALA A 258 2.54 7.16 -1.70
C ALA A 258 2.89 5.76 -1.14
N GLN A 259 2.29 4.69 -1.68
CA GLN A 259 2.65 3.32 -1.33
C GLN A 259 4.10 3.00 -1.66
N ALA A 260 4.62 3.46 -2.80
CA ALA A 260 6.02 3.28 -3.15
C ALA A 260 6.98 4.09 -2.24
N LEU A 261 6.62 5.33 -1.88
CA LEU A 261 7.39 6.13 -0.91
C LEU A 261 7.44 5.44 0.46
N LYS A 262 6.29 4.97 0.96
CA LYS A 262 6.20 4.22 2.21
C LYS A 262 7.08 2.97 2.17
N HIS A 263 6.98 2.19 1.10
CA HIS A 263 7.76 0.98 0.90
C HIS A 263 9.26 1.27 0.94
N ALA A 264 9.73 2.28 0.19
CA ALA A 264 11.13 2.67 0.14
C ALA A 264 11.67 3.07 1.53
N TYR A 265 10.89 3.86 2.28
CA TYR A 265 11.27 4.26 3.64
C TYR A 265 11.40 3.07 4.57
N ARG A 266 10.40 2.17 4.57
CA ARG A 266 10.40 0.96 5.38
C ARG A 266 11.60 0.07 5.06
N THR A 267 11.88 -0.16 3.78
CA THR A 267 13.01 -1.00 3.34
C THR A 267 14.37 -0.43 3.79
N LYS A 268 14.48 0.90 3.93
CA LYS A 268 15.71 1.54 4.37
C LYS A 268 15.86 1.62 5.89
N THR A 269 14.75 1.72 6.63
CA THR A 269 14.76 2.12 8.05
C THR A 269 14.11 1.13 9.01
N ASP A 270 13.40 0.12 8.49
CA ASP A 270 12.45 -0.73 9.21
C ASP A 270 11.30 0.02 9.92
N ILE A 271 11.14 1.33 9.66
CA ILE A 271 10.07 2.14 10.21
C ILE A 271 8.87 2.12 9.27
N GLU A 272 7.71 1.77 9.82
CA GLU A 272 6.43 1.81 9.11
C GLU A 272 5.77 3.19 9.28
N LEU A 273 5.66 3.96 8.20
CA LEU A 273 4.92 5.23 8.18
C LEU A 273 3.46 5.02 7.76
N PRO A 274 2.48 5.72 8.36
CA PRO A 274 1.11 5.75 7.86
C PRO A 274 1.03 6.52 6.54
N ILE A 275 0.15 6.06 5.64
CA ILE A 275 -0.33 6.83 4.49
C ILE A 275 -1.61 7.56 4.90
N ILE A 276 -1.61 8.88 4.73
CA ILE A 276 -2.73 9.76 5.03
C ILE A 276 -3.32 10.29 3.72
N ARG A 277 -4.60 10.00 3.49
CA ARG A 277 -5.36 10.57 2.38
C ARG A 277 -5.63 12.05 2.67
N LEU A 278 -5.25 12.91 1.75
CA LEU A 278 -5.49 14.34 1.80
C LEU A 278 -6.65 14.70 0.87
N ASP A 279 -7.81 15.04 1.43
CA ASP A 279 -9.05 15.32 0.71
C ASP A 279 -9.45 16.80 0.78
N PHE A 280 -9.06 17.55 -0.25
CA PHE A 280 -9.31 18.99 -0.35
C PHE A 280 -10.81 19.36 -0.42
N GLY A 281 -11.71 18.41 -0.72
CA GLY A 281 -13.15 18.64 -0.78
C GLY A 281 -13.86 18.64 0.59
N THR A 282 -13.21 18.14 1.64
CA THR A 282 -13.86 17.90 2.95
C THR A 282 -13.64 19.00 4.00
N GLY A 283 -13.13 20.16 3.59
CA GLY A 283 -12.91 21.31 4.46
C GLY A 283 -11.96 21.00 5.63
N ALA A 284 -12.47 21.08 6.86
CA ALA A 284 -11.72 20.88 8.11
C ALA A 284 -11.31 19.43 8.40
N LYS A 285 -11.90 18.43 7.72
CA LYS A 285 -11.62 16.99 7.90
C LYS A 285 -10.73 16.43 6.78
N ARG A 286 -9.70 17.20 6.43
CA ARG A 286 -8.89 16.99 5.22
C ARG A 286 -7.98 15.76 5.27
N PHE A 287 -7.62 15.26 6.46
CA PHE A 287 -6.69 14.14 6.62
C PHE A 287 -7.48 12.90 7.04
N VAL A 288 -7.39 11.83 6.26
CA VAL A 288 -8.12 10.59 6.48
C VAL A 288 -7.14 9.42 6.46
N LEU A 289 -7.16 8.61 7.51
CA LEU A 289 -6.50 7.31 7.51
C LEU A 289 -7.50 6.28 6.95
N ARG A 290 -7.11 5.54 5.92
CA ARG A 290 -7.85 4.34 5.46
C ARG A 290 -6.93 3.13 5.54
N GLU A 291 -7.39 2.06 6.17
CA GLU A 291 -6.63 0.80 6.27
C GLU A 291 -6.29 0.22 4.90
N VAL A 292 -7.23 0.29 3.96
CA VAL A 292 -7.04 -0.19 2.58
C VAL A 292 -5.94 0.54 1.82
N ASP A 293 -5.59 1.77 2.20
CA ASP A 293 -4.52 2.54 1.55
C ASP A 293 -3.13 2.10 2.02
N GLN A 294 -3.05 1.44 3.17
CA GLN A 294 -1.78 1.11 3.83
C GLN A 294 -1.06 -0.07 3.17
N GLU A 295 -1.77 -0.90 2.41
CA GLU A 295 -1.23 -2.12 1.80
C GLU A 295 -0.70 -1.84 0.38
N ASP A 296 0.60 -2.03 0.18
CA ASP A 296 1.25 -1.90 -1.12
C ASP A 296 1.30 -3.24 -1.90
N GLY A 297 1.56 -3.15 -3.21
CA GLY A 297 1.59 -4.33 -4.07
C GLY A 297 2.72 -5.33 -3.75
N TRP A 298 3.84 -4.87 -3.20
CA TRP A 298 4.92 -5.76 -2.74
C TRP A 298 4.48 -6.61 -1.55
N THR A 299 3.72 -6.03 -0.63
CA THR A 299 3.13 -6.72 0.53
C THR A 299 2.11 -7.76 0.08
N VAL A 300 1.27 -7.43 -0.92
CA VAL A 300 0.35 -8.40 -1.55
C VAL A 300 1.13 -9.55 -2.18
N ALA A 301 2.14 -9.27 -3.01
CA ALA A 301 2.96 -10.30 -3.65
C ALA A 301 3.63 -11.23 -2.62
N LYS A 302 4.23 -10.65 -1.56
CA LYS A 302 4.85 -11.39 -0.46
C LYS A 302 3.85 -12.32 0.22
N ARG A 303 2.67 -11.81 0.59
CA ARG A 303 1.58 -12.62 1.18
C ARG A 303 1.19 -13.78 0.27
N LEU A 304 1.02 -13.54 -1.03
CA LEU A 304 0.62 -14.58 -1.97
C LEU A 304 1.67 -15.70 -2.07
N ASN A 305 2.96 -15.36 -2.11
CA ASN A 305 4.04 -16.36 -2.09
C ASN A 305 4.08 -17.14 -0.76
N GLU A 306 3.93 -16.47 0.38
CA GLU A 306 3.86 -17.13 1.70
C GLU A 306 2.70 -18.13 1.77
N ARG A 307 1.51 -17.72 1.28
CA ARG A 307 0.34 -18.60 1.21
C ARG A 307 0.53 -19.77 0.26
N TYR A 308 1.12 -19.53 -0.91
CA TYR A 308 1.41 -20.56 -1.89
C TYR A 308 2.38 -21.63 -1.35
N ALA A 309 3.42 -21.19 -0.62
CA ALA A 309 4.40 -22.07 -0.01
C ALA A 309 3.88 -22.81 1.24
N ASN A 310 2.84 -22.30 1.90
CA ASN A 310 2.26 -22.92 3.08
C ASN A 310 1.49 -24.20 2.69
N THR A 311 2.06 -25.38 2.97
CA THR A 311 1.42 -26.69 2.70
C THR A 311 0.73 -27.28 3.93
N THR A 312 0.32 -26.46 4.90
CA THR A 312 -0.40 -26.94 6.09
C THR A 312 -1.66 -27.70 5.67
N GLY A 313 -1.90 -28.86 6.28
CA GLY A 313 -3.04 -29.72 5.95
C GLY A 313 -4.37 -29.27 6.54
N GLU A 314 -4.32 -28.49 7.63
CA GLU A 314 -5.50 -28.07 8.39
C GLU A 314 -5.30 -26.67 8.97
N CYS A 315 -6.32 -25.83 8.86
CA CYS A 315 -6.32 -24.48 9.41
C CYS A 315 -6.84 -24.46 10.85
N PRO A 316 -6.52 -23.39 11.63
CA PRO A 316 -7.03 -23.24 12.99
C PRO A 316 -8.55 -23.45 13.09
N GLY A 317 -8.97 -24.16 14.15
CA GLY A 317 -10.37 -24.51 14.34
C GLY A 317 -10.87 -25.68 13.50
N ALA A 318 -9.99 -26.62 13.13
CA ALA A 318 -10.32 -27.80 12.32
C ALA A 318 -10.97 -27.46 10.97
N LYS A 319 -10.50 -26.38 10.34
CA LYS A 319 -10.95 -25.92 9.02
C LYS A 319 -10.08 -26.50 7.91
N ALA A 320 -10.66 -26.71 6.72
CA ALA A 320 -9.89 -27.16 5.56
C ALA A 320 -8.76 -26.18 5.18
N ALA A 321 -7.70 -26.70 4.56
CA ALA A 321 -6.49 -25.91 4.26
C ALA A 321 -6.75 -24.64 3.42
N VAL A 322 -7.82 -24.61 2.62
CA VAL A 322 -8.22 -23.44 1.81
C VAL A 322 -8.49 -22.17 2.62
N TYR A 323 -8.82 -22.29 3.91
CA TYR A 323 -9.13 -21.14 4.76
C TYR A 323 -7.89 -20.32 5.18
N CYS A 324 -6.68 -20.89 5.14
CA CYS A 324 -5.47 -20.25 5.65
C CYS A 324 -4.22 -20.46 4.76
N SER A 325 -4.28 -21.36 3.78
CA SER A 325 -3.18 -21.64 2.86
C SER A 325 -3.64 -21.56 1.40
N GLY A 326 -2.68 -21.57 0.48
CA GLY A 326 -2.90 -21.49 -0.96
C GLY A 326 -3.56 -20.19 -1.42
N VAL A 327 -3.67 -20.05 -2.74
CA VAL A 327 -4.18 -18.85 -3.42
C VAL A 327 -5.41 -19.22 -4.25
N LEU A 328 -6.49 -18.45 -4.10
CA LEU A 328 -7.74 -18.62 -4.82
C LEU A 328 -7.74 -17.76 -6.08
N ALA A 329 -7.47 -18.36 -7.23
CA ALA A 329 -7.34 -17.64 -8.50
C ALA A 329 -8.48 -18.02 -9.46
N ARG A 330 -9.26 -17.02 -9.89
CA ARG A 330 -10.26 -17.19 -10.95
C ARG A 330 -9.70 -16.67 -12.27
N ALA A 331 -9.73 -17.51 -13.28
CA ALA A 331 -9.33 -17.14 -14.63
C ALA A 331 -10.47 -16.38 -15.33
N ILE A 332 -10.25 -15.13 -15.70
CA ILE A 332 -11.27 -14.30 -16.33
C ILE A 332 -10.64 -13.21 -17.20
N SER A 333 -11.25 -12.97 -18.35
CA SER A 333 -10.81 -11.96 -19.30
C SER A 333 -11.49 -10.63 -19.02
N TYR A 334 -10.83 -9.52 -19.37
CA TYR A 334 -11.49 -8.22 -19.44
C TYR A 334 -12.60 -8.23 -20.49
N SER A 335 -13.70 -7.54 -20.20
CA SER A 335 -14.78 -7.29 -21.15
C SER A 335 -15.47 -5.98 -20.80
N THR A 336 -16.01 -5.30 -21.82
CA THR A 336 -16.93 -4.17 -21.62
C THR A 336 -18.37 -4.63 -21.40
N SER A 337 -18.69 -5.90 -21.64
CA SER A 337 -20.03 -6.46 -21.52
C SER A 337 -20.36 -7.01 -20.14
N TYR A 338 -19.35 -7.28 -19.30
CA TYR A 338 -19.51 -7.77 -17.94
C TYR A 338 -18.33 -7.36 -17.07
N LYS A 339 -18.53 -7.36 -15.74
CA LYS A 339 -17.46 -7.10 -14.77
C LYS A 339 -16.72 -8.38 -14.41
N ALA A 340 -15.39 -8.32 -14.35
CA ALA A 340 -14.55 -9.49 -14.06
C ALA A 340 -14.80 -10.11 -12.68
N TRP A 341 -15.29 -9.33 -11.71
CA TRP A 341 -15.63 -9.82 -10.37
C TRP A 341 -17.08 -10.32 -10.23
N ASN A 342 -17.89 -10.26 -11.29
CA ASN A 342 -19.27 -10.73 -11.22
C ASN A 342 -19.37 -12.23 -11.53
N PRO A 343 -20.27 -12.97 -10.87
CA PRO A 343 -20.73 -14.27 -11.36
C PRO A 343 -21.36 -14.14 -12.75
N ASN A 344 -21.39 -15.23 -13.52
CA ASN A 344 -22.06 -15.24 -14.82
C ASN A 344 -23.50 -15.77 -14.64
N PRO A 345 -24.54 -14.92 -14.70
CA PRO A 345 -25.93 -15.38 -14.56
C PRO A 345 -26.40 -16.27 -15.72
N GLY A 346 -25.73 -16.20 -16.88
CA GLY A 346 -25.96 -17.10 -18.01
C GLY A 346 -25.13 -18.38 -17.96
N SER A 347 -24.42 -18.64 -16.85
CA SER A 347 -23.73 -19.91 -16.61
C SER A 347 -24.73 -21.06 -16.50
N ALA A 348 -24.34 -22.27 -16.92
CA ALA A 348 -25.10 -23.48 -16.63
C ALA A 348 -25.19 -23.76 -15.10
N GLN A 349 -24.23 -23.22 -14.33
CA GLN A 349 -24.23 -23.15 -12.87
C GLN A 349 -24.28 -21.69 -12.44
N PRO A 350 -25.45 -21.03 -12.41
CA PRO A 350 -25.54 -19.60 -12.06
C PRO A 350 -25.20 -19.35 -10.57
N GLU A 351 -25.31 -20.38 -9.73
CA GLU A 351 -25.04 -20.32 -8.29
C GLU A 351 -23.62 -20.76 -7.90
N GLY A 352 -22.79 -21.17 -8.86
CA GLY A 352 -21.43 -21.65 -8.63
C GLY A 352 -20.41 -20.93 -9.52
N VAL A 353 -19.27 -20.58 -8.95
CA VAL A 353 -18.17 -19.88 -9.64
C VAL A 353 -16.88 -20.68 -9.46
N SER A 354 -16.27 -21.08 -10.57
CA SER A 354 -15.03 -21.85 -10.57
C SER A 354 -13.79 -20.98 -10.29
N PHE A 355 -12.92 -21.52 -9.43
CA PHE A 355 -11.60 -21.01 -9.10
C PHE A 355 -10.59 -22.15 -9.22
N SER A 356 -9.32 -21.83 -9.40
CA SER A 356 -8.21 -22.75 -9.13
C SER A 356 -7.64 -22.45 -7.75
N PHE A 357 -7.27 -23.50 -7.02
CA PHE A 357 -6.55 -23.42 -5.76
C PHE A 357 -5.06 -23.66 -6.03
N LEU A 358 -4.24 -22.62 -5.90
CA LEU A 358 -2.81 -22.67 -6.17
C LEU A 358 -2.02 -22.90 -4.88
N ARG A 359 -1.18 -23.93 -4.86
CA ARG A 359 -0.28 -24.25 -3.74
C ARG A 359 0.93 -25.03 -4.25
N ALA A 360 2.05 -24.97 -3.53
CA ALA A 360 3.32 -25.57 -3.94
C ALA A 360 3.25 -27.08 -4.25
N ASP A 361 2.31 -27.81 -3.63
CA ASP A 361 2.12 -29.25 -3.75
C ASP A 361 0.95 -29.67 -4.67
N VAL A 362 0.25 -28.70 -5.27
CA VAL A 362 -0.93 -28.93 -6.14
C VAL A 362 -0.55 -29.08 -7.61
N LYS A 363 0.62 -28.62 -8.06
CA LYS A 363 1.09 -28.71 -9.46
C LYS A 363 0.11 -28.04 -10.45
N THR A 364 0.01 -26.73 -10.41
CA THR A 364 -0.73 -25.96 -11.43
C THR A 364 0.21 -25.56 -12.57
N LEU A 365 -0.13 -25.94 -13.80
CA LEU A 365 0.66 -25.67 -15.00
C LEU A 365 0.04 -24.60 -15.91
N ALA A 366 -1.27 -24.41 -15.83
CA ALA A 366 -1.98 -23.37 -16.58
C ALA A 366 -3.23 -22.93 -15.82
N MET A 367 -3.81 -21.81 -16.22
CA MET A 367 -5.15 -21.41 -15.79
C MET A 367 -6.21 -21.97 -16.74
N PHE A 368 -7.48 -21.96 -16.33
CA PHE A 368 -8.59 -22.46 -17.15
C PHE A 368 -8.55 -21.90 -18.59
N ARG A 369 -8.54 -22.80 -19.59
CA ARG A 369 -8.43 -22.49 -21.03
C ARG A 369 -7.24 -21.59 -21.39
N ASP A 370 -6.13 -21.73 -20.67
CA ASP A 370 -4.92 -20.92 -20.85
C ASP A 370 -5.21 -19.40 -20.82
N LYS A 371 -6.25 -19.00 -20.06
CA LYS A 371 -6.61 -17.59 -19.92
C LYS A 371 -5.44 -16.81 -19.33
N PRO A 372 -5.11 -15.64 -19.91
CA PRO A 372 -3.86 -14.96 -19.59
C PRO A 372 -3.97 -14.04 -18.37
N ALA A 373 -5.17 -13.85 -17.82
CA ALA A 373 -5.43 -12.94 -16.71
C ALA A 373 -6.60 -13.41 -15.83
N GLY A 374 -6.74 -12.75 -14.69
CA GLY A 374 -7.89 -12.95 -13.83
C GLY A 374 -7.84 -12.19 -12.51
N ILE A 375 -8.59 -12.70 -11.55
CA ILE A 375 -8.71 -12.14 -10.20
C ILE A 375 -8.26 -13.15 -9.14
N ILE A 376 -7.72 -12.65 -8.03
CA ILE A 376 -7.40 -13.45 -6.85
C ILE A 376 -8.26 -12.96 -5.68
N PHE A 377 -8.84 -13.90 -4.95
CA PHE A 377 -9.50 -13.63 -3.68
C PHE A 377 -8.53 -13.84 -2.51
N ARG A 378 -8.75 -13.07 -1.44
CA ARG A 378 -8.17 -13.31 -0.12
C ARG A 378 -8.62 -14.67 0.41
N GLU A 379 -7.94 -15.13 1.46
CA GLU A 379 -8.43 -16.25 2.26
C GLU A 379 -9.89 -16.07 2.64
N LEU A 380 -10.62 -17.19 2.62
CA LEU A 380 -12.02 -17.23 3.01
C LEU A 380 -12.25 -16.68 4.42
N GLU A 381 -11.31 -16.90 5.35
CA GLU A 381 -11.40 -16.38 6.73
C GLU A 381 -11.27 -14.85 6.81
N TYR A 382 -10.56 -14.22 5.87
CA TYR A 382 -10.35 -12.77 5.87
C TYR A 382 -11.65 -12.00 5.67
N ALA A 383 -12.53 -12.51 4.81
CA ALA A 383 -13.79 -11.84 4.50
C ALA A 383 -14.62 -11.59 5.77
N HIS A 384 -14.70 -12.59 6.64
CA HIS A 384 -15.41 -12.51 7.92
C HIS A 384 -14.83 -11.45 8.85
N ASN A 385 -13.51 -11.46 9.05
CA ASN A 385 -12.84 -10.53 9.96
C ASN A 385 -12.84 -9.08 9.46
N ALA A 386 -12.86 -8.90 8.13
CA ALA A 386 -12.86 -7.58 7.49
C ALA A 386 -14.27 -7.01 7.26
N GLY A 387 -15.34 -7.72 7.63
CA GLY A 387 -16.72 -7.30 7.37
C GLY A 387 -17.08 -7.25 5.88
N LEU A 388 -16.36 -8.01 5.05
CA LEU A 388 -16.64 -8.17 3.62
C LEU A 388 -17.71 -9.25 3.42
N THR A 389 -18.29 -9.29 2.23
CA THR A 389 -19.20 -10.37 1.81
C THR A 389 -18.46 -11.71 1.87
N PRO A 390 -18.86 -12.63 2.76
CA PRO A 390 -18.26 -13.95 2.82
C PRO A 390 -18.52 -14.69 1.52
N VAL A 391 -17.53 -15.47 1.06
CA VAL A 391 -17.66 -16.36 -0.09
C VAL A 391 -17.41 -17.78 0.41
N GLN A 392 -18.32 -18.69 0.10
CA GLN A 392 -18.26 -20.06 0.61
C GLN A 392 -17.66 -20.98 -0.46
N ALA A 393 -16.60 -21.70 -0.13
CA ALA A 393 -16.14 -22.81 -0.96
C ALA A 393 -17.09 -24.02 -0.77
N LEU A 394 -17.49 -24.64 -1.87
CA LEU A 394 -18.51 -25.69 -1.93
C LEU A 394 -17.88 -27.08 -2.06
N CYS A 395 -16.98 -27.25 -3.03
CA CYS A 395 -16.28 -28.51 -3.28
C CYS A 395 -15.02 -28.25 -4.12
N ILE A 396 -14.16 -29.27 -4.20
CA ILE A 396 -12.98 -29.27 -5.06
C ILE A 396 -12.90 -30.57 -5.88
N PHE A 397 -12.41 -30.44 -7.10
CA PHE A 397 -12.03 -31.51 -8.02
C PHE A 397 -10.52 -31.53 -8.19
N ILE A 398 -9.96 -32.72 -8.45
CA ILE A 398 -8.50 -32.82 -8.55
C ILE A 398 -7.99 -32.30 -9.89
N ASP A 399 -8.86 -32.19 -10.90
CA ASP A 399 -8.62 -31.51 -12.16
C ASP A 399 -9.84 -30.67 -12.61
N ASP A 400 -10.07 -30.48 -13.91
CA ASP A 400 -11.24 -29.78 -14.44
C ASP A 400 -12.51 -30.62 -14.25
N GLY A 401 -13.36 -30.25 -13.29
CA GLY A 401 -14.53 -31.04 -12.94
C GLY A 401 -15.61 -31.10 -14.02
N ALA A 402 -15.53 -30.36 -15.14
CA ALA A 402 -16.67 -30.21 -16.07
C ALA A 402 -17.94 -29.73 -15.35
N THR A 403 -17.76 -28.76 -14.45
CA THR A 403 -18.78 -28.30 -13.49
C THR A 403 -20.00 -27.69 -14.16
N ASP A 404 -19.87 -27.21 -15.40
CA ASP A 404 -20.97 -26.71 -16.24
C ASP A 404 -22.07 -27.76 -16.48
N ARG A 405 -21.77 -29.05 -16.30
CA ARG A 405 -22.73 -30.16 -16.52
C ARG A 405 -23.03 -30.99 -15.27
N ARG A 406 -22.73 -30.45 -14.09
CA ARG A 406 -22.98 -31.10 -12.80
C ARG A 406 -24.22 -30.54 -12.11
N LEU A 407 -24.80 -31.32 -11.19
CA LEU A 407 -25.83 -30.83 -10.28
C LEU A 407 -25.21 -30.02 -9.13
N ASP A 408 -26.04 -29.51 -8.21
CA ASP A 408 -25.63 -28.95 -6.92
C ASP A 408 -24.53 -27.87 -7.04
N LYS A 409 -24.84 -26.80 -7.79
CA LYS A 409 -23.94 -25.65 -8.01
C LYS A 409 -22.56 -26.04 -8.58
N GLY A 410 -22.50 -27.13 -9.34
CA GLY A 410 -21.28 -27.69 -9.93
C GLY A 410 -20.61 -28.79 -9.11
N CYS A 411 -21.09 -29.10 -7.89
CA CYS A 411 -20.48 -30.08 -6.98
C CYS A 411 -21.13 -31.47 -7.03
N GLY A 412 -22.29 -31.60 -7.66
CA GLY A 412 -23.03 -32.84 -7.75
C GLY A 412 -22.57 -33.76 -8.87
N ALA A 413 -23.40 -34.77 -9.14
CA ALA A 413 -23.15 -35.71 -10.23
C ALA A 413 -23.20 -35.01 -11.59
N HIS A 414 -22.27 -35.37 -12.47
CA HIS A 414 -22.23 -35.00 -13.87
C HIS A 414 -23.32 -35.73 -14.66
N ALA A 415 -23.95 -35.04 -15.61
CA ALA A 415 -25.11 -35.55 -16.36
C ALA A 415 -24.85 -36.88 -17.11
N LYS A 416 -23.61 -37.13 -17.54
CA LYS A 416 -23.22 -38.40 -18.21
C LYS A 416 -22.88 -39.54 -17.25
N HIS A 417 -22.61 -39.23 -15.98
CA HIS A 417 -22.19 -40.21 -14.96
C HIS A 417 -23.01 -40.04 -13.68
N PRO A 418 -24.36 -40.11 -13.74
CA PRO A 418 -25.24 -39.70 -12.65
C PRO A 418 -25.03 -40.46 -11.33
N THR A 419 -24.48 -41.68 -11.39
CA THR A 419 -24.19 -42.50 -10.21
C THR A 419 -22.70 -42.56 -9.84
N GLY A 420 -21.80 -42.48 -10.83
CA GLY A 420 -20.35 -42.59 -10.62
C GLY A 420 -19.62 -41.27 -10.35
N SER A 421 -20.29 -40.12 -10.51
CA SER A 421 -19.65 -38.80 -10.35
C SER A 421 -20.27 -37.95 -9.23
N ALA A 422 -21.11 -38.55 -8.38
CA ALA A 422 -21.59 -37.92 -7.15
C ALA A 422 -20.42 -37.57 -6.20
N SER A 423 -20.69 -36.97 -5.04
CA SER A 423 -19.63 -36.70 -4.07
C SER A 423 -18.89 -37.97 -3.65
N CYS A 424 -17.59 -37.87 -3.35
CA CYS A 424 -16.80 -39.04 -2.95
C CYS A 424 -17.36 -39.67 -1.68
N ALA A 425 -17.82 -38.84 -0.74
CA ALA A 425 -18.42 -39.28 0.52
C ALA A 425 -19.69 -40.11 0.31
N SER A 426 -20.59 -39.72 -0.61
CA SER A 426 -21.83 -40.49 -0.87
C SER A 426 -21.57 -41.85 -1.53
N GLN A 427 -20.38 -42.01 -2.11
CA GLN A 427 -19.91 -43.26 -2.74
C GLN A 427 -19.00 -44.09 -1.81
N GLY A 428 -18.79 -43.65 -0.56
CA GLY A 428 -17.90 -44.34 0.39
C GLY A 428 -16.40 -44.20 0.08
N ILE A 429 -16.01 -43.26 -0.79
CA ILE A 429 -14.62 -42.97 -1.15
C ILE A 429 -14.06 -41.97 -0.14
N THR A 430 -13.20 -42.46 0.75
CA THR A 430 -12.62 -41.68 1.86
C THR A 430 -11.10 -41.80 1.96
N THR A 431 -10.49 -42.68 1.15
CA THR A 431 -9.05 -42.94 1.13
C THR A 431 -8.47 -42.71 -0.26
N PHE A 432 -7.15 -42.48 -0.31
CA PHE A 432 -6.42 -42.34 -1.58
C PHE A 432 -6.56 -43.57 -2.48
N ASP A 433 -6.45 -44.79 -1.94
CA ASP A 433 -6.54 -46.00 -2.76
C ASP A 433 -7.94 -46.18 -3.39
N GLN A 434 -8.99 -45.87 -2.63
CA GLN A 434 -10.36 -45.86 -3.16
C GLN A 434 -10.54 -44.78 -4.24
N PHE A 435 -10.04 -43.57 -3.99
CA PHE A 435 -10.12 -42.48 -4.97
C PHE A 435 -9.33 -42.84 -6.25
N ARG A 436 -8.12 -43.39 -6.12
CA ARG A 436 -7.30 -43.84 -7.24
C ARG A 436 -8.03 -44.90 -8.07
N GLN A 437 -8.61 -45.91 -7.42
CA GLN A 437 -9.37 -46.95 -8.13
C GLN A 437 -10.56 -46.35 -8.89
N HIS A 438 -11.30 -45.44 -8.25
CA HIS A 438 -12.44 -44.74 -8.85
C HIS A 438 -12.01 -43.90 -10.06
N TYR A 439 -11.04 -43.02 -9.87
CA TYR A 439 -10.55 -42.07 -10.85
C TYR A 439 -9.92 -42.78 -12.07
N LEU A 440 -9.13 -43.83 -11.85
CA LEU A 440 -8.49 -44.60 -12.92
C LEU A 440 -9.42 -45.63 -13.60
N SER A 441 -10.64 -45.82 -13.11
CA SER A 441 -11.63 -46.70 -13.78
C SER A 441 -11.99 -46.19 -15.19
N ILE A 442 -11.79 -44.90 -15.45
CA ILE A 442 -11.92 -44.30 -16.77
C ILE A 442 -10.53 -44.11 -17.39
N ALA A 443 -10.20 -44.91 -18.40
CA ALA A 443 -8.89 -44.86 -19.06
C ALA A 443 -8.68 -43.59 -19.90
N ASN A 444 -9.74 -43.05 -20.50
CA ASN A 444 -9.66 -41.87 -21.36
C ASN A 444 -9.50 -40.59 -20.51
N LEU A 445 -8.36 -39.92 -20.67
CA LEU A 445 -8.00 -38.71 -19.90
C LEU A 445 -8.98 -37.54 -20.12
N SER A 446 -9.54 -37.39 -21.31
CA SER A 446 -10.44 -36.26 -21.62
C SER A 446 -11.82 -36.41 -20.99
N THR A 447 -12.31 -37.65 -20.83
CA THR A 447 -13.62 -37.92 -20.24
C THR A 447 -13.55 -38.31 -18.77
N ARG A 448 -12.36 -38.60 -18.24
CA ARG A 448 -12.15 -38.95 -16.82
C ARG A 448 -12.68 -37.87 -15.87
N ARG A 449 -12.44 -36.61 -16.23
CA ARG A 449 -12.91 -35.39 -15.58
C ARG A 449 -14.46 -35.35 -15.39
N GLU A 450 -15.20 -36.03 -16.26
CA GLU A 450 -16.66 -36.14 -16.20
C GLU A 450 -17.12 -37.20 -15.17
N HIS A 451 -16.24 -38.13 -14.77
CA HIS A 451 -16.53 -39.25 -13.86
C HIS A 451 -15.95 -39.07 -12.45
N GLU A 452 -14.99 -38.16 -12.25
CA GLU A 452 -14.46 -37.93 -10.91
C GLU A 452 -15.54 -37.45 -9.93
N CYS A 453 -15.37 -37.85 -8.67
CA CYS A 453 -16.24 -37.47 -7.57
C CYS A 453 -15.76 -36.16 -6.93
N SER A 454 -16.69 -35.33 -6.45
CA SER A 454 -16.35 -34.08 -5.75
C SER A 454 -15.90 -34.34 -4.31
N LEU A 455 -14.94 -33.53 -3.84
CA LEU A 455 -14.43 -33.58 -2.47
C LEU A 455 -14.92 -32.37 -1.68
N ALA A 456 -15.39 -32.62 -0.46
CA ALA A 456 -15.94 -31.60 0.43
C ALA A 456 -14.85 -30.65 0.96
N ILE A 457 -15.25 -29.44 1.37
CA ILE A 457 -14.36 -28.45 1.99
C ILE A 457 -14.24 -28.71 3.50
N GLU A 458 -13.77 -29.91 3.82
CA GLU A 458 -13.45 -30.37 5.17
C GLU A 458 -11.99 -30.84 5.21
N PRO A 459 -11.29 -30.82 6.37
CA PRO A 459 -9.86 -31.10 6.43
C PRO A 459 -9.43 -32.39 5.70
N VAL A 460 -10.11 -33.51 5.98
CA VAL A 460 -9.74 -34.81 5.42
C VAL A 460 -10.07 -34.93 3.92
N PRO A 461 -11.30 -34.69 3.44
CA PRO A 461 -11.61 -34.74 2.01
C PRO A 461 -10.82 -33.70 1.18
N PHE A 462 -10.59 -32.51 1.73
CA PHE A 462 -9.81 -31.49 1.02
C PHE A 462 -8.37 -31.94 0.85
N MET A 463 -7.73 -32.49 1.89
CA MET A 463 -6.37 -33.03 1.76
C MET A 463 -6.29 -34.27 0.87
N LEU A 464 -7.35 -35.09 0.82
CA LEU A 464 -7.45 -36.17 -0.16
C LEU A 464 -7.41 -35.63 -1.60
N SER A 465 -7.96 -34.44 -1.87
CA SER A 465 -7.89 -33.81 -3.20
C SER A 465 -6.45 -33.46 -3.59
N ILE A 466 -5.73 -32.83 -2.66
CA ILE A 466 -4.33 -32.44 -2.85
C ILE A 466 -3.48 -33.68 -3.07
N GLU A 467 -3.65 -34.69 -2.22
CA GLU A 467 -2.86 -35.91 -2.29
C GLU A 467 -3.12 -36.67 -3.59
N SER A 468 -4.39 -36.78 -3.97
CA SER A 468 -4.80 -37.44 -5.20
C SER A 468 -4.24 -36.74 -6.43
N ARG A 469 -4.34 -35.41 -6.50
CA ARG A 469 -3.73 -34.64 -7.59
C ARG A 469 -2.22 -34.82 -7.62
N ARG A 470 -1.55 -34.70 -6.47
CA ARG A 470 -0.09 -34.82 -6.35
C ARG A 470 0.42 -36.16 -6.89
N GLN A 471 -0.29 -37.25 -6.60
CA GLN A 471 0.12 -38.59 -7.00
C GLN A 471 -0.38 -39.04 -8.38
N LEU A 472 -1.57 -38.61 -8.80
CA LEU A 472 -2.25 -39.16 -9.99
C LEU A 472 -2.13 -38.26 -11.23
N VAL A 473 -1.85 -36.97 -11.02
CA VAL A 473 -1.86 -35.95 -12.07
C VAL A 473 -0.44 -35.40 -12.27
N THR A 474 0.07 -35.49 -13.50
CA THR A 474 1.31 -34.78 -13.87
C THR A 474 1.01 -33.36 -14.35
N GLY A 475 -0.22 -33.13 -14.79
CA GLY A 475 -0.72 -31.91 -15.42
C GLY A 475 -0.40 -31.80 -16.91
N SER A 476 0.54 -32.60 -17.42
CA SER A 476 0.99 -32.55 -18.82
C SER A 476 0.25 -33.53 -19.73
N GLU A 477 -0.44 -34.51 -19.15
CA GLU A 477 -1.11 -35.61 -19.86
C GLU A 477 -2.39 -35.17 -20.60
N SER A 478 -2.99 -34.06 -20.19
CA SER A 478 -4.23 -33.52 -20.76
C SER A 478 -4.35 -32.04 -20.44
N VAL A 479 -4.95 -31.25 -21.34
CA VAL A 479 -5.24 -29.82 -21.09
C VAL A 479 -6.18 -29.61 -19.90
N TYR A 480 -7.05 -30.59 -19.63
CA TYR A 480 -7.99 -30.58 -18.51
C TYR A 480 -7.31 -30.85 -17.16
N HIS A 481 -6.09 -31.39 -17.17
CA HIS A 481 -5.36 -31.77 -15.95
C HIS A 481 -4.39 -30.66 -15.48
N ARG A 482 -4.24 -29.58 -16.25
CA ARG A 482 -3.26 -28.51 -15.98
C ARG A 482 -3.59 -27.65 -14.74
N PHE A 483 -4.81 -27.71 -14.25
CA PHE A 483 -5.30 -27.01 -13.07
C PHE A 483 -6.28 -27.91 -12.31
N ASN A 484 -6.62 -27.53 -11.07
CA ASN A 484 -7.76 -28.04 -10.32
C ASN A 484 -8.95 -27.09 -10.44
N GLU A 485 -10.12 -27.57 -10.03
CA GLU A 485 -11.34 -26.77 -10.01
C GLU A 485 -12.00 -26.78 -8.62
N LEU A 486 -11.96 -25.63 -7.96
CA LEU A 486 -12.67 -25.32 -6.72
C LEU A 486 -13.94 -24.54 -7.06
N MET A 487 -15.09 -25.01 -6.58
CA MET A 487 -16.35 -24.27 -6.71
C MET A 487 -16.55 -23.38 -5.51
N ILE A 488 -16.81 -22.10 -5.76
CA ILE A 488 -17.22 -21.10 -4.76
C ILE A 488 -18.67 -20.70 -5.04
N GLU A 489 -19.47 -20.54 -4.00
CA GLU A 489 -20.84 -20.07 -4.12
C GLU A 489 -20.90 -18.66 -4.73
N ALA A 490 -21.83 -18.45 -5.65
CA ALA A 490 -22.05 -17.15 -6.26
C ALA A 490 -22.45 -16.11 -5.21
N TRP A 491 -21.94 -14.89 -5.40
CA TRP A 491 -22.23 -13.73 -4.57
C TRP A 491 -23.14 -12.73 -5.32
N PRO A 492 -23.73 -11.73 -4.62
CA PRO A 492 -24.49 -10.68 -5.29
C PRO A 492 -23.69 -9.99 -6.40
N MET A 493 -24.34 -9.61 -7.49
CA MET A 493 -23.71 -8.85 -8.57
C MET A 493 -23.35 -7.42 -8.09
N ASP A 494 -22.33 -6.82 -8.72
CA ASP A 494 -22.05 -5.38 -8.64
C ASP A 494 -21.73 -4.85 -7.22
N ILE A 495 -21.03 -5.66 -6.43
CA ILE A 495 -20.55 -5.29 -5.08
C ILE A 495 -19.00 -5.30 -4.94
N PRO A 496 -18.22 -4.78 -5.92
CA PRO A 496 -16.76 -4.96 -5.95
C PRO A 496 -16.05 -4.52 -4.65
N SER A 497 -16.50 -3.45 -4.01
CA SER A 497 -15.93 -2.93 -2.76
C SER A 497 -16.20 -3.78 -1.53
N ARG A 498 -17.15 -4.73 -1.61
CA ARG A 498 -17.50 -5.66 -0.52
C ARG A 498 -16.98 -7.07 -0.74
N LEU A 499 -16.31 -7.36 -1.86
CA LEU A 499 -15.75 -8.68 -2.11
C LEU A 499 -14.37 -8.82 -1.45
N PRO A 500 -13.96 -10.05 -1.06
CA PRO A 500 -12.60 -10.36 -0.64
C PRO A 500 -11.61 -10.35 -1.83
N LEU A 501 -11.82 -9.47 -2.81
CA LEU A 501 -10.93 -9.31 -3.96
C LEU A 501 -9.57 -8.77 -3.48
N ASP A 502 -8.52 -9.55 -3.69
CA ASP A 502 -7.18 -9.22 -3.26
C ASP A 502 -6.41 -8.45 -4.33
N THR A 503 -6.39 -9.00 -5.54
CA THR A 503 -5.55 -8.49 -6.63
C THR A 503 -6.07 -8.95 -7.98
N PHE A 504 -5.62 -8.27 -9.03
CA PHE A 504 -5.66 -8.76 -10.39
C PHE A 504 -4.36 -9.48 -10.70
N TYR A 505 -4.38 -10.42 -11.63
CA TYR A 505 -3.16 -11.06 -12.10
C TYR A 505 -3.14 -11.23 -13.60
N TYR A 506 -1.94 -11.39 -14.13
CA TYR A 506 -1.70 -11.96 -15.45
C TYR A 506 -0.62 -13.04 -15.37
N VAL A 507 -0.68 -14.00 -16.30
CA VAL A 507 0.29 -15.09 -16.39
C VAL A 507 1.49 -14.64 -17.22
N ALA A 508 2.69 -14.66 -16.65
CA ALA A 508 3.92 -14.34 -17.36
C ALA A 508 4.27 -15.43 -18.37
N GLY A 509 4.74 -15.03 -19.56
CA GLY A 509 5.15 -15.98 -20.61
C GLY A 509 4.00 -16.74 -21.26
N GLU A 510 2.75 -16.32 -21.04
CA GLU A 510 1.58 -16.88 -21.71
C GLU A 510 1.59 -16.56 -23.22
N SER A 511 0.94 -17.43 -24.02
CA SER A 511 1.10 -17.46 -25.47
C SER A 511 0.46 -16.31 -26.24
N SER A 512 -0.59 -15.70 -25.71
CA SER A 512 -1.29 -14.55 -26.32
C SER A 512 -0.56 -13.21 -26.14
N GLY A 513 0.32 -13.10 -25.14
CA GLY A 513 1.01 -11.84 -24.77
C GLY A 513 0.08 -10.72 -24.30
N ASP A 514 -1.20 -11.00 -24.07
CA ASP A 514 -2.27 -10.03 -23.83
C ASP A 514 -2.66 -9.92 -22.35
N GLY A 515 -2.12 -10.80 -21.50
CA GLY A 515 -2.47 -10.88 -20.08
C GLY A 515 -2.30 -9.57 -19.32
N LEU A 516 -1.15 -8.90 -19.46
CA LEU A 516 -0.89 -7.64 -18.76
C LEU A 516 -1.89 -6.55 -19.14
N ARG A 517 -2.25 -6.43 -20.43
CA ARG A 517 -3.27 -5.49 -20.89
C ARG A 517 -4.61 -5.81 -20.25
N GLN A 518 -5.04 -7.07 -20.26
CA GLN A 518 -6.31 -7.47 -19.65
C GLN A 518 -6.34 -7.18 -18.14
N ALA A 519 -5.27 -7.50 -17.40
CA ALA A 519 -5.20 -7.23 -15.97
C ALA A 519 -5.26 -5.71 -15.66
N LYS A 520 -4.56 -4.88 -16.45
CA LYS A 520 -4.64 -3.41 -16.36
C LYS A 520 -6.05 -2.88 -16.62
N GLU A 521 -6.75 -3.43 -17.62
CA GLU A 521 -8.13 -3.00 -17.91
C GLU A 521 -9.12 -3.42 -16.81
N ILE A 522 -8.95 -4.61 -16.21
CA ILE A 522 -9.72 -5.01 -15.03
C ILE A 522 -9.43 -4.07 -13.86
N GLN A 523 -8.18 -3.68 -13.63
CA GLN A 523 -7.77 -2.75 -12.58
C GLN A 523 -8.45 -1.38 -12.71
N LYS A 524 -8.42 -0.77 -13.90
CA LYS A 524 -9.12 0.49 -14.19
C LYS A 524 -10.64 0.36 -14.02
N ASP A 525 -11.21 -0.76 -14.45
CA ASP A 525 -12.66 -0.97 -14.33
C ASP A 525 -13.07 -1.09 -12.85
N PHE A 526 -12.28 -1.79 -12.04
CA PHE A 526 -12.49 -1.88 -10.60
C PHE A 526 -12.35 -0.53 -9.91
N TRP A 527 -11.29 0.23 -10.23
CA TRP A 527 -11.06 1.56 -9.67
C TRP A 527 -12.27 2.49 -9.92
N ARG A 528 -12.77 2.52 -11.16
CA ARG A 528 -13.99 3.26 -11.53
C ARG A 528 -15.24 2.76 -10.82
N SER A 529 -15.37 1.46 -10.62
CA SER A 529 -16.56 0.83 -10.01
C SER A 529 -16.59 0.91 -8.48
N THR A 530 -15.54 1.41 -7.84
CA THR A 530 -15.39 1.42 -6.37
C THR A 530 -15.11 2.79 -5.77
N ASP A 531 -15.28 3.85 -6.58
CA ASP A 531 -14.94 5.22 -6.17
C ASP A 531 -13.47 5.32 -5.69
N GLY A 532 -12.58 4.67 -6.44
CA GLY A 532 -11.15 4.80 -6.28
C GLY A 532 -10.48 3.86 -5.28
N LEU A 533 -11.03 2.66 -5.02
CA LEU A 533 -10.27 1.60 -4.36
C LEU A 533 -9.18 1.08 -5.31
N ILE A 534 -7.99 0.85 -4.76
CA ILE A 534 -6.84 0.34 -5.51
C ILE A 534 -6.53 -1.08 -5.05
N LYS A 535 -6.42 -1.99 -6.02
CA LYS A 535 -5.88 -3.34 -5.87
C LYS A 535 -4.77 -3.53 -6.92
N PRO A 536 -3.65 -4.18 -6.60
CA PRO A 536 -2.53 -4.26 -7.53
C PRO A 536 -2.84 -5.21 -8.71
N VAL A 537 -2.04 -5.09 -9.75
CA VAL A 537 -1.81 -6.12 -10.77
C VAL A 537 -0.55 -6.86 -10.35
N ILE A 538 -0.66 -8.19 -10.27
CA ILE A 538 0.42 -9.10 -9.86
C ILE A 538 0.77 -10.00 -11.03
N ARG A 539 2.07 -10.12 -11.32
CA ARG A 539 2.61 -11.06 -12.28
C ARG A 539 2.63 -12.46 -11.66
N LEU A 540 1.93 -13.41 -12.28
CA LEU A 540 1.93 -14.83 -11.94
C LEU A 540 2.87 -15.61 -12.86
N ASN A 541 3.94 -16.19 -12.33
CA ASN A 541 4.86 -17.04 -13.08
C ASN A 541 4.70 -18.52 -12.68
N LEU A 542 3.94 -19.27 -13.47
CA LEU A 542 3.68 -20.70 -13.24
C LEU A 542 4.93 -21.59 -13.46
N ALA A 543 5.98 -21.04 -14.08
CA ALA A 543 7.25 -21.75 -14.32
C ALA A 543 8.35 -21.37 -13.31
N ALA A 544 8.07 -20.47 -12.36
CA ALA A 544 9.05 -20.03 -11.37
C ALA A 544 9.41 -21.14 -10.37
N SER A 545 10.65 -21.10 -9.88
CA SER A 545 11.02 -21.82 -8.65
C SER A 545 10.26 -21.27 -7.44
N ALA A 546 10.25 -22.03 -6.34
CA ALA A 546 9.59 -21.62 -5.10
C ALA A 546 10.08 -20.23 -4.65
N GLY A 547 9.16 -19.28 -4.45
CA GLY A 547 9.46 -17.91 -3.97
C GLY A 547 9.11 -16.77 -4.94
N ASP A 548 9.08 -17.02 -6.25
CA ASP A 548 8.89 -15.97 -7.28
C ASP A 548 7.62 -16.17 -8.13
N TRP A 549 6.63 -16.88 -7.59
CA TRP A 549 5.37 -17.15 -8.30
C TRP A 549 4.55 -15.88 -8.48
N PHE A 550 4.53 -15.02 -7.48
CA PHE A 550 3.80 -13.76 -7.49
C PHE A 550 4.78 -12.61 -7.34
N THR A 551 4.84 -11.71 -8.32
CA THR A 551 5.71 -10.52 -8.26
C THR A 551 4.92 -9.26 -8.59
N TYR A 552 5.31 -8.15 -7.98
CA TYR A 552 4.70 -6.84 -8.21
C TYR A 552 5.67 -5.95 -8.97
N GLN A 553 5.17 -5.23 -9.97
CA GLN A 553 5.91 -4.24 -10.72
C GLN A 553 5.09 -2.96 -10.82
N ARG A 554 5.72 -1.82 -10.49
CA ARG A 554 5.02 -0.53 -10.41
C ARG A 554 4.58 -0.01 -11.78
N ASP A 555 5.39 -0.23 -12.81
CA ASP A 555 5.11 0.11 -14.21
C ASP A 555 4.03 -0.77 -14.87
N GLU A 556 3.65 -1.86 -14.20
CA GLU A 556 2.58 -2.76 -14.60
C GLU A 556 1.21 -2.39 -14.04
N GLN A 557 1.11 -1.27 -13.32
CA GLN A 557 -0.15 -0.77 -12.80
C GLN A 557 -0.83 0.23 -13.77
N ALA A 558 -2.15 0.35 -13.68
CA ALA A 558 -2.95 1.33 -14.41
C ALA A 558 -4.24 1.64 -13.64
N TYR A 559 -4.57 2.93 -13.51
CA TYR A 559 -5.73 3.41 -12.76
C TYR A 559 -6.71 4.16 -13.65
#